data_AF-A0AA88SQF0-F1
#
_entry.id   AF-A0AA88SQF0-F1
#
_cell.length_a   1.000
_cell.length_b   1.000
_cell.length_c   1.000
_cell.angle_alpha   90.00
_cell.angle_beta   90.00
_cell.angle_gamma   90.00
#
_symmetry.space_group_name_H-M   'P 1'
#
loop_
_entity.id
_entity.type
_entity.pdbx_description
1 polymer ?
#
loop_
_entity_poly.entity_id
_entity_poly.type
_entity_poly.pdbx_seq_one_letter_code
_entity_poly.pdbx_strand_id
1 'polypeptide(L)'
;MVADMGWDPKVWEKPMEFKPERFLNAADATSGHGGGEALFDITGRREIKIMPFGAGRRICPGSGLALLHLEYFVANLVWYFKWTAADGDDVDLSDKQEFTVVMKNPLQACISARG
;
A
#
# COMPACT_ATOMS: atom_id res chain seq x y z
N MET A 1 -12.20 6.17 -12.33
CA MET A 1 -12.43 5.99 -10.87
C MET A 1 -11.19 6.45 -10.11
N VAL A 2 -11.29 6.78 -8.81
CA VAL A 2 -10.11 7.22 -8.02
C VAL A 2 -8.99 6.18 -8.03
N ALA A 3 -9.33 4.89 -8.08
CA ALA A 3 -8.38 3.79 -8.16
C ALA A 3 -7.49 3.86 -9.42
N ASP A 4 -8.03 4.30 -10.57
CA ASP A 4 -7.33 4.35 -11.85
C ASP A 4 -6.09 5.26 -11.82
N MET A 5 -6.03 6.23 -10.91
CA MET A 5 -4.85 7.09 -10.73
C MET A 5 -3.62 6.29 -10.28
N GLY A 6 -3.83 5.27 -9.43
CA GLY A 6 -2.78 4.34 -9.03
C GLY A 6 -2.35 3.40 -10.17
N TRP A 7 -3.11 3.37 -11.27
CA TRP A 7 -2.87 2.49 -12.40
C TRP A 7 -2.42 3.21 -13.68
N ASP A 8 -2.30 4.55 -13.65
CA ASP A 8 -1.90 5.31 -14.84
C ASP A 8 -0.43 5.01 -15.20
N PRO A 9 -0.15 4.36 -16.35
CA PRO A 9 1.21 4.05 -16.77
C PRO A 9 2.05 5.29 -17.10
N LYS A 10 1.43 6.47 -17.26
CA LYS A 10 2.14 7.74 -17.44
C LYS A 10 2.73 8.28 -16.13
N VAL A 11 2.18 7.87 -15.00
CA VAL A 11 2.60 8.30 -13.66
C VAL A 11 3.41 7.20 -12.97
N TRP A 12 3.01 5.94 -13.14
CA TRP A 12 3.59 4.80 -12.46
C TRP A 12 4.23 3.83 -13.46
N GLU A 13 5.53 3.59 -13.32
CA GLU A 13 6.19 2.51 -14.05
C GLU A 13 5.59 1.16 -13.63
N LYS A 14 5.16 0.32 -14.58
CA LYS A 14 4.56 -1.00 -14.30
C LYS A 14 3.47 -0.92 -13.21
N PRO A 15 2.36 -0.19 -13.46
CA PRO A 15 1.37 0.15 -12.44
C PRO A 15 0.68 -1.07 -11.81
N MET A 16 0.58 -2.16 -12.56
CA MET A 16 -0.09 -3.39 -12.12
C MET A 16 0.84 -4.35 -11.36
N GLU A 17 2.14 -4.06 -11.28
CA GLU A 17 3.10 -4.86 -10.52
C GLU A 17 3.19 -4.38 -9.07
N PHE A 18 3.11 -5.31 -8.11
CA PHE A 18 3.38 -5.02 -6.70
C PHE A 18 4.88 -4.75 -6.50
N LYS A 19 5.24 -3.46 -6.46
CA LYS A 19 6.63 -2.97 -6.36
C LYS A 19 6.71 -1.90 -5.27
N PRO A 20 6.80 -2.28 -3.97
CA PRO A 20 6.78 -1.34 -2.85
C PRO A 20 8.00 -0.39 -2.83
N GLU A 21 9.11 -0.78 -3.46
CA GLU A 21 10.35 -0.01 -3.53
C GLU A 21 10.17 1.33 -4.25
N ARG A 22 9.12 1.47 -5.08
CA ARG A 22 8.77 2.74 -5.74
C ARG A 22 8.46 3.87 -4.76
N PHE A 23 8.14 3.53 -3.50
CA PHE A 23 7.84 4.51 -2.45
C PHE A 23 9.04 4.79 -1.53
N LEU A 24 10.12 4.01 -1.64
CA LEU A 24 11.33 4.14 -0.81
C LEU A 24 12.33 5.16 -1.37
N ASN A 25 12.44 5.23 -2.70
CA ASN A 25 13.43 6.05 -3.40
C ASN A 25 12.77 7.23 -4.10
N ALA A 26 11.91 8.02 -3.45
CA ALA A 26 11.24 9.13 -4.13
C ALA A 26 12.22 10.29 -4.44
N ALA A 27 13.13 10.04 -5.39
CA ALA A 27 13.97 11.02 -6.10
C ALA A 27 13.11 12.00 -6.92
N ASP A 28 11.82 11.69 -7.12
CA ASP A 28 10.82 12.55 -7.75
C ASP A 28 10.37 13.71 -6.85
N ALA A 29 10.87 13.79 -5.61
CA ALA A 29 10.73 14.96 -4.77
C ALA A 29 11.71 16.06 -5.26
N THR A 30 11.32 16.81 -6.29
CA THR A 30 11.89 18.15 -6.53
C THR A 30 11.71 18.98 -5.25
N SER A 31 12.80 19.04 -4.47
CA SER A 31 13.26 20.03 -3.50
C SER A 31 12.26 20.69 -2.54
N GLY A 32 12.50 20.56 -1.23
CA GLY A 32 12.05 21.57 -0.26
C GLY A 32 11.92 21.14 1.21
N HIS A 33 13.04 21.17 1.93
CA HIS A 33 13.21 21.38 3.39
C HIS A 33 12.80 20.29 4.40
N GLY A 34 13.83 19.60 4.94
CA GLY A 34 13.84 19.12 6.33
C GLY A 34 14.17 17.64 6.53
N GLY A 35 15.46 17.29 6.54
CA GLY A 35 16.08 16.14 7.22
C GLY A 35 15.37 14.76 7.20
N GLY A 36 15.87 13.84 6.38
CA GLY A 36 15.47 12.43 6.34
C GLY A 36 14.94 12.04 4.97
N GLU A 37 15.30 10.86 4.50
CA GLU A 37 15.04 10.30 3.16
C GLU A 37 13.65 10.67 2.60
N ALA A 38 13.57 11.12 1.35
CA ALA A 38 12.33 11.62 0.77
C ALA A 38 11.29 10.50 0.64
N LEU A 39 10.39 10.42 1.62
CA LEU A 39 9.25 9.52 1.63
C LEU A 39 8.16 10.02 0.67
N PHE A 40 7.42 9.08 0.08
CA PHE A 40 6.27 9.38 -0.76
C PHE A 40 5.17 10.15 -0.02
N ASP A 41 4.68 11.26 -0.59
CA ASP A 41 3.58 12.05 -0.01
C ASP A 41 2.23 11.38 -0.25
N ILE A 42 1.85 10.48 0.65
CA ILE A 42 0.55 9.81 0.63
C ILE A 42 -0.64 10.76 0.87
N THR A 43 -0.40 11.97 1.38
CA THR A 43 -1.45 12.95 1.65
C THR A 43 -1.84 13.76 0.42
N GLY A 44 -1.03 13.70 -0.64
CA GLY A 44 -1.25 14.44 -1.87
C GLY A 44 -1.17 15.96 -1.70
N ARG A 45 -0.43 16.45 -0.70
CA ARG A 45 -0.26 17.89 -0.41
C ARG A 45 0.70 18.56 -1.39
N ARG A 46 1.76 17.85 -1.80
CA ARG A 46 2.76 18.32 -2.78
C ARG A 46 2.29 18.07 -4.21
N GLU A 47 1.92 16.82 -4.48
CA GLU A 47 1.44 16.36 -5.77
C GLU A 47 0.53 15.14 -5.54
N ILE A 48 -0.58 15.09 -6.27
CA ILE A 48 -1.52 13.96 -6.18
C ILE A 48 -1.18 12.93 -7.27
N LYS A 49 -0.35 11.94 -6.93
CA LYS A 49 -0.13 10.75 -7.77
C LYS A 49 -1.10 9.60 -7.45
N ILE A 50 -1.66 9.59 -6.25
CA ILE A 50 -2.67 8.63 -5.75
C ILE A 50 -3.47 9.28 -4.60
N MET A 51 -4.70 8.81 -4.32
CA MET A 51 -5.56 9.32 -3.23
C MET A 51 -6.19 8.19 -2.38
N PRO A 52 -5.40 7.38 -1.65
CA PRO A 52 -5.93 6.26 -0.87
C PRO A 52 -6.84 6.71 0.27
N PHE A 53 -6.64 7.94 0.76
CA PHE A 53 -7.42 8.55 1.83
C PHE A 53 -8.23 9.77 1.35
N GLY A 54 -8.36 9.98 0.04
CA GLY A 54 -8.85 11.24 -0.53
C GLY A 54 -7.85 12.39 -0.38
N ALA A 55 -8.29 13.63 -0.62
CA ALA A 55 -7.47 14.82 -0.55
C ALA A 55 -8.27 16.07 -0.14
N GLY A 56 -7.56 17.15 0.23
CA GLY A 56 -8.17 18.45 0.55
C GLY A 56 -9.04 18.45 1.81
N ARG A 57 -10.09 19.28 1.84
CA ARG A 57 -10.96 19.49 3.02
C ARG A 57 -11.76 18.25 3.47
N ARG A 58 -11.82 17.21 2.64
CA ARG A 58 -12.55 15.97 2.89
C ARG A 58 -11.63 14.75 2.93
N ILE A 59 -10.32 14.95 3.09
CA ILE A 59 -9.38 13.86 3.36
C ILE A 59 -9.84 13.05 4.58
N CYS A 60 -9.65 11.74 4.53
CA CYS A 60 -10.03 10.84 5.61
C CYS A 60 -9.37 11.30 6.92
N PRO A 61 -10.14 11.64 7.96
CA PRO A 61 -9.57 12.09 9.23
C PRO A 61 -8.83 10.97 9.97
N GLY A 62 -9.03 9.71 9.57
CA GLY A 62 -8.39 8.53 10.17
C GLY A 62 -7.07 8.11 9.50
N SER A 63 -6.54 8.84 8.51
CA SER A 63 -5.36 8.41 7.74
C SER A 63 -4.12 8.17 8.62
N GLY A 64 -3.83 9.06 9.57
CA GLY A 64 -2.71 8.89 10.48
C GLY A 64 -2.83 7.67 11.39
N LEU A 65 -4.05 7.40 11.91
CA LEU A 65 -4.31 6.21 12.72
C LEU A 65 -4.22 4.93 11.88
N ALA A 66 -4.73 4.95 10.65
CA ALA A 66 -4.67 3.82 9.73
C ALA A 66 -3.22 3.45 9.42
N LEU A 67 -2.35 4.44 9.13
CA LEU A 67 -0.93 4.21 8.87
C LEU A 67 -0.23 3.61 10.08
N LEU A 68 -0.38 4.22 11.26
CA LEU A 68 0.20 3.70 12.50
C LEU A 68 -0.24 2.25 12.77
N HIS A 69 -1.53 1.96 12.57
CA HIS A 69 -2.07 0.62 12.78
C HIS A 69 -1.53 -0.39 11.77
N LEU A 70 -1.49 -0.04 10.48
CA LEU A 70 -0.99 -0.92 9.42
C LEU A 70 0.50 -1.21 9.58
N GLU A 71 1.31 -0.18 9.88
CA GLU A 71 2.75 -0.32 10.12
C GLU A 71 3.01 -1.29 11.28
N TYR A 72 2.34 -1.09 12.42
CA TYR A 72 2.49 -1.97 13.57
C TYR A 72 1.98 -3.38 13.29
N PHE A 73 0.81 -3.52 12.67
CA PHE A 73 0.21 -4.81 12.36
C PHE A 73 1.09 -5.63 11.42
N VAL A 74 1.49 -5.06 10.27
CA VAL A 74 2.34 -5.75 9.29
C VAL A 74 3.73 -6.05 9.86
N ALA A 75 4.33 -5.13 10.62
CA ALA A 75 5.62 -5.37 11.26
C ALA A 75 5.57 -6.60 12.18
N ASN A 76 4.53 -6.73 13.01
CA ASN A 76 4.37 -7.90 13.88
C ASN A 76 4.13 -9.19 13.09
N LEU A 77 3.31 -9.16 12.03
CA LEU A 77 3.07 -10.35 11.20
C LEU A 77 4.35 -10.87 10.53
N VAL A 78 5.20 -9.96 10.06
CA VAL A 78 6.48 -10.30 9.41
C VAL A 78 7.54 -10.69 10.43
N TRP A 79 7.57 -10.02 11.59
CA TRP A 79 8.55 -10.29 12.66
C TRP A 79 8.36 -11.67 13.29
N TYR A 80 7.13 -12.02 13.64
CA TYR A 80 6.86 -13.25 14.41
C TYR A 80 6.57 -14.48 13.56
N PHE A 81 6.27 -14.32 12.26
CA PHE A 81 5.80 -15.44 11.46
C PHE A 81 6.50 -15.58 10.11
N LYS A 82 6.53 -16.82 9.63
CA LYS A 82 6.77 -17.20 8.24
C LYS A 82 5.45 -17.63 7.62
N TRP A 83 5.19 -17.12 6.42
CA TRP A 83 3.95 -17.32 5.68
C TRP A 83 4.23 -18.13 4.43
N THR A 84 3.37 -19.09 4.13
CA THR A 84 3.42 -19.93 2.93
C THR A 84 2.01 -20.12 2.39
N ALA A 85 1.86 -20.31 1.08
CA ALA A 85 0.57 -20.63 0.50
C ALA A 85 0.07 -21.98 1.02
N ALA A 86 -1.25 -22.10 1.21
CA ALA A 86 -1.85 -23.41 1.49
C ALA A 86 -1.68 -24.32 0.27
N ASP A 87 -1.22 -25.55 0.51
CA ASP A 87 -1.14 -26.64 -0.49
C ASP A 87 -0.27 -26.40 -1.74
N GLY A 88 0.61 -25.40 -1.71
CA GLY A 88 1.52 -25.11 -2.84
C GLY A 88 0.82 -24.49 -4.05
N ASP A 89 -0.45 -24.12 -3.93
CA ASP A 89 -1.23 -23.43 -4.94
C ASP A 89 -0.85 -21.94 -5.02
N ASP A 90 -1.07 -21.36 -6.20
CA ASP A 90 -0.85 -19.93 -6.45
C ASP A 90 -1.93 -19.10 -5.73
N VAL A 91 -1.56 -17.93 -5.21
CA VAL A 91 -2.51 -17.08 -4.47
C VAL A 91 -3.43 -16.35 -5.45
N ASP A 92 -4.73 -16.62 -5.39
CA ASP A 92 -5.73 -15.89 -6.18
C ASP A 92 -5.92 -14.46 -5.64
N LEU A 93 -5.38 -13.49 -6.38
CA LEU A 93 -5.48 -12.05 -6.07
C LEU A 93 -6.68 -11.37 -6.74
N SER A 94 -7.61 -12.13 -7.35
CA SER A 94 -8.83 -11.53 -7.90
C SER A 94 -9.67 -10.87 -6.80
N ASP A 95 -10.26 -9.74 -7.12
CA ASP A 95 -11.01 -8.92 -6.18
C ASP A 95 -12.51 -8.88 -6.49
N LYS A 96 -13.28 -8.40 -5.51
CA LYS A 96 -14.67 -8.00 -5.67
C LYS A 96 -14.91 -6.70 -4.90
N GLN A 97 -15.86 -5.93 -5.40
CA GLN A 97 -16.34 -4.72 -4.75
C GLN A 97 -17.41 -5.09 -3.71
N GLU A 98 -17.18 -4.73 -2.45
CA GLU A 98 -18.19 -4.67 -1.40
C GLU A 98 -18.28 -3.23 -0.87
N PHE A 99 -18.33 -3.02 0.45
CA PHE A 99 -18.11 -1.69 1.03
C PHE A 99 -16.68 -1.18 0.76
N THR A 100 -15.71 -2.10 0.73
CA THR A 100 -14.33 -1.91 0.25
C THR A 100 -14.01 -2.90 -0.87
N VAL A 101 -12.86 -2.75 -1.51
CA VAL A 101 -12.32 -3.82 -2.36
C VAL A 101 -11.79 -4.93 -1.44
N VAL A 102 -12.22 -6.17 -1.67
CA VAL A 102 -11.81 -7.34 -0.90
C VAL A 102 -11.40 -8.47 -1.85
N MET A 103 -10.59 -9.42 -1.36
CA MET A 103 -10.29 -10.61 -2.16
C MET A 103 -11.58 -11.37 -2.48
N LYS A 104 -11.73 -11.79 -3.73
CA LYS A 104 -12.88 -12.55 -4.20
C LYS A 104 -12.99 -13.87 -3.46
N ASN A 105 -11.86 -14.55 -3.28
CA ASN A 105 -11.70 -15.77 -2.50
C ASN A 105 -10.81 -15.45 -1.29
N PRO A 106 -11.21 -15.79 -0.05
CA PRO A 106 -10.40 -15.53 1.14
C PRO A 106 -9.03 -16.20 1.09
N LEU A 107 -7.97 -15.44 1.39
CA LEU A 107 -6.59 -15.97 1.44
C LEU A 107 -6.51 -17.19 2.38
N GLN A 108 -5.99 -18.29 1.85
CA GLN A 108 -5.60 -19.45 2.64
C GLN A 108 -4.06 -19.46 2.76
N ALA A 109 -3.56 -19.46 4.00
CA ALA A 109 -2.12 -19.43 4.25
C ALA A 109 -1.74 -20.34 5.43
N CYS A 110 -0.59 -20.99 5.31
CA CYS A 110 0.04 -21.70 6.41
C CYS A 110 1.03 -20.77 7.11
N ILE A 111 0.90 -20.68 8.44
CA ILE A 111 1.69 -19.78 9.28
C ILE A 111 2.51 -20.62 10.25
N SER A 112 3.80 -20.33 10.36
CA SER A 112 4.69 -20.90 11.39
C SER A 112 5.46 -19.79 12.11
N ALA A 113 5.84 -20.04 13.36
CA ALA A 113 6.66 -19.10 14.12
C ALA A 113 8.00 -18.88 13.41
N ARG A 114 8.42 -17.61 13.32
CA ARG A 114 9.77 -17.24 12.89
C ARG A 114 10.68 -17.42 14.12
N GLY A 115 11.43 -18.52 14.13
CA GLY A 115 12.44 -18.81 15.16
C GLY A 115 13.59 -17.82 15.15
#